data_AF-A0A918FGE0-F1
#
_entry.id   AF-A0A918FGE0-F1
#
_cell.length_a   1.000
_cell.length_b   1.000
_cell.length_c   1.000
_cell.angle_alpha   90.00
_cell.angle_beta   90.00
_cell.angle_gamma   90.00
#
_symmetry.space_group_name_H-M   'P 1'
#
loop_
_entity.id
_entity.type
_entity.pdbx_description
1 polymer ?
#
loop_
_entity_poly.entity_id
_entity_poly.type
_entity_poly.pdbx_seq_one_letter_code
_entity_poly.pdbx_strand_id
1 'polypeptide(L)'
;MNDFYLADVRVALLNDVEFKGDQCSGFQISVSEATGGQWYPEARLATLVTQVPIVFEPCGQGLLSLNLTGRKGKGAFPRIRFSQNSHIKKELDTSDQAINVQIPLENSPLTVTLINPYGKTLEDRNLYVSDLSWRQKR
;
A
#
# COMPACT_ATOMS: atom_id res chain seq x y z
N MET A 1 4.79 -24.31 -11.28
CA MET A 1 3.78 -23.26 -11.11
C MET A 1 4.54 -21.97 -10.89
N ASN A 2 4.58 -21.08 -11.87
CA ASN A 2 5.25 -19.79 -11.75
C ASN A 2 4.63 -18.84 -12.78
N ASP A 3 3.53 -18.20 -12.39
CA ASP A 3 2.94 -17.10 -13.14
C ASP A 3 3.82 -15.86 -12.95
N PHE A 4 4.76 -15.66 -13.88
CA PHE A 4 5.56 -14.44 -13.95
C PHE A 4 4.79 -13.36 -14.71
N TYR A 5 3.85 -12.70 -14.05
CA TYR A 5 3.30 -11.43 -14.54
C TYR A 5 4.33 -10.33 -14.34
N LEU A 6 4.94 -9.84 -15.42
CA LEU A 6 5.78 -8.65 -15.38
C LEU A 6 4.87 -7.42 -15.47
N ALA A 7 4.73 -6.70 -14.37
CA ALA A 7 3.96 -5.46 -14.29
C ALA A 7 4.84 -4.30 -13.83
N ASP A 8 4.79 -3.18 -14.56
CA ASP A 8 5.32 -1.90 -14.13
C ASP A 8 4.25 -1.19 -13.30
N VAL A 9 4.42 -1.20 -11.97
CA VAL A 9 3.46 -0.62 -11.03
C VAL A 9 4.16 0.25 -9.99
N ARG A 10 3.51 1.36 -9.63
CA ARG A 10 3.88 2.15 -8.46
C ARG A 10 3.34 1.47 -7.21
N VAL A 11 4.20 1.29 -6.22
CA VAL A 11 3.84 0.65 -4.95
C VAL A 11 4.38 1.51 -3.82
N ALA A 12 3.54 1.89 -2.88
CA ALA A 12 3.99 2.48 -1.62
C ALA A 12 3.88 1.46 -0.50
N LEU A 13 4.89 1.44 0.37
CA LEU A 13 4.98 0.56 1.53
C LEU A 13 5.09 1.42 2.79
N LEU A 14 4.16 1.23 3.71
CA LEU A 14 4.17 1.82 5.05
C LEU A 14 4.61 0.72 6.01
N ASN A 15 5.85 0.80 6.48
CA ASN A 15 6.46 -0.16 7.39
C ASN A 15 6.47 0.40 8.81
N ASP A 16 6.62 -0.49 9.79
CA ASP A 16 6.80 -0.14 11.21
C ASP A 16 5.71 0.83 11.68
N VAL A 17 4.46 0.57 11.31
CA VAL A 17 3.37 1.49 11.64
C VAL A 17 3.04 1.40 13.13
N GLU A 18 3.24 2.50 13.84
CA GLU A 18 3.03 2.61 15.27
C GLU A 18 2.18 3.82 15.63
N PHE A 19 1.28 3.65 16.59
CA PHE A 19 0.50 4.74 17.16
C PHE A 19 0.77 4.84 18.66
N LYS A 20 1.03 6.05 19.12
CA LYS A 20 1.12 6.39 20.53
C LYS A 20 0.05 7.43 20.86
N GLY A 21 -1.03 6.98 21.50
CA GLY A 21 -2.08 7.85 21.99
C GLY A 21 -1.77 8.42 23.36
N ASP A 22 -2.45 9.51 23.71
CA ASP A 22 -2.28 10.15 25.02
C ASP A 22 -2.83 9.29 26.17
N GLN A 23 -3.89 8.51 25.89
CA GLN A 23 -4.62 7.70 26.88
C GLN A 23 -4.81 6.24 26.44
N CYS A 24 -4.29 5.86 25.26
CA CYS A 24 -4.48 4.54 24.69
C CYS A 24 -3.32 4.18 23.76
N SER A 25 -3.10 2.88 23.54
CA SER A 25 -2.11 2.37 22.60
C SER A 25 -2.80 1.40 21.65
N GLY A 26 -3.12 1.88 20.45
CA GLY A 26 -3.79 1.05 19.46
C GLY A 26 -4.46 1.84 18.35
N PHE A 27 -4.73 1.14 17.26
CA PHE A 27 -5.50 1.64 16.14
C PHE A 27 -6.13 0.44 15.44
N GLN A 28 -7.22 0.68 14.72
CA GLN A 28 -7.77 -0.28 13.77
C GLN A 28 -7.41 0.18 12.35
N ILE A 29 -7.21 -0.78 11.45
CA ILE A 29 -7.01 -0.48 10.03
C ILE A 29 -8.07 -1.21 9.24
N SER A 30 -8.75 -0.47 8.37
CA SER A 30 -9.57 -1.04 7.32
C SER A 30 -8.91 -0.81 5.96
N VAL A 31 -8.79 -1.90 5.20
CA VAL A 31 -8.33 -1.92 3.81
C VAL A 31 -9.45 -2.53 3.00
N SER A 32 -9.99 -1.79 2.02
CA SER A 32 -10.99 -2.35 1.12
C SER A 32 -10.35 -3.39 0.20
N GLU A 33 -11.05 -4.50 -0.05
CA GLU A 33 -10.58 -5.57 -0.96
C GLU A 33 -10.31 -5.05 -2.39
N ALA A 34 -10.95 -3.94 -2.79
CA ALA A 34 -10.77 -3.31 -4.09
C ALA A 34 -9.44 -2.52 -4.23
N THR A 35 -8.63 -2.43 -3.17
CA THR A 35 -7.45 -1.55 -3.13
C THR A 35 -6.23 -2.08 -3.87
N GLY A 36 -6.13 -3.39 -4.13
CA GLY A 36 -4.86 -4.02 -4.52
C GLY A 36 -3.74 -3.81 -3.50
N GLY A 37 -4.09 -3.28 -2.32
CA GLY A 37 -3.24 -3.05 -1.16
C GLY A 37 -3.65 -3.99 -0.05
N GLN A 38 -2.77 -4.19 0.93
CA GLN A 38 -2.99 -5.13 2.01
C GLN A 38 -2.38 -4.62 3.30
N TRP A 39 -3.07 -4.86 4.41
CA TRP A 39 -2.55 -4.68 5.75
C TRP A 39 -2.11 -6.03 6.32
N TYR A 40 -0.88 -6.08 6.80
CA TYR A 40 -0.28 -7.24 7.44
C TYR A 40 -0.01 -6.89 8.91
N PRO A 41 -0.94 -7.20 9.83
CA PRO A 41 -0.84 -6.75 11.23
C PRO A 41 0.42 -7.27 11.94
N GLU A 42 0.80 -8.51 11.68
CA GLU A 42 1.98 -9.15 12.27
C GLU A 42 3.30 -8.43 11.90
N ALA A 43 3.36 -7.88 10.69
CA ALA A 43 4.53 -7.15 10.19
C ALA A 43 4.39 -5.63 10.31
N ARG A 44 3.25 -5.15 10.83
CA ARG A 44 2.87 -3.71 10.84
C ARG A 44 3.11 -3.03 9.50
N LEU A 45 2.74 -3.72 8.42
CA LEU A 45 3.02 -3.33 7.05
C LEU A 45 1.73 -3.08 6.27
N ALA A 46 1.62 -1.92 5.64
CA ALA A 46 0.57 -1.62 4.67
C ALA A 46 1.15 -1.42 3.27
N THR A 47 0.50 -1.98 2.25
CA THR A 47 0.86 -1.77 0.84
C THR A 47 -0.24 -0.99 0.12
N LEU A 48 0.14 -0.01 -0.71
CA LEU A 48 -0.80 0.72 -1.56
C LEU A 48 -0.33 0.66 -3.01
N VAL A 49 -1.22 0.20 -3.89
CA VAL A 49 -0.96 0.06 -5.34
C VAL A 49 -1.97 0.86 -6.17
N THR A 50 -3.18 1.09 -5.65
CA THR A 50 -4.25 1.85 -6.32
C THR A 50 -4.64 3.10 -5.53
N GLN A 51 -5.57 3.89 -6.07
CA GLN A 51 -6.13 5.09 -5.44
C GLN A 51 -7.12 4.81 -4.30
N VAL A 52 -7.51 3.56 -4.07
CA VAL A 52 -8.46 3.25 -3.00
C VAL A 52 -7.74 3.43 -1.65
N PRO A 53 -8.33 4.17 -0.70
CA PRO A 53 -7.65 4.52 0.54
C PRO A 53 -7.53 3.36 1.53
N ILE A 54 -6.51 3.45 2.37
CA ILE A 54 -6.43 2.75 3.66
C ILE A 54 -6.92 3.71 4.74
N VAL A 55 -7.74 3.22 5.66
CA VAL A 55 -8.27 4.03 6.77
C VAL A 55 -7.70 3.50 8.08
N PHE A 56 -7.09 4.41 8.84
CA PHE A 56 -6.56 4.17 10.19
C PHE A 56 -7.51 4.84 11.18
N GLU A 57 -8.02 4.06 12.12
CA GLU A 57 -8.92 4.52 13.18
C GLU A 57 -8.15 4.47 14.50
N PRO A 58 -7.54 5.59 14.94
CA PRO A 58 -6.82 5.62 16.20
C PRO A 58 -7.82 5.54 17.37
N CYS A 59 -7.41 4.93 18.48
CA CYS A 59 -8.24 4.87 19.69
C CYS A 59 -8.43 6.22 20.40
N GLY A 60 -7.75 7.26 19.96
CA GLY A 60 -7.76 8.61 20.54
C GLY A 60 -6.82 9.55 19.79
N GLN A 61 -6.60 10.75 20.33
CA GLN A 61 -5.57 11.65 19.82
C GLN A 61 -4.16 11.15 20.16
N GLY A 62 -3.18 11.46 19.32
CA GLY A 62 -1.79 11.02 19.54
C GLY A 62 -0.87 11.23 18.35
N LEU A 63 0.20 10.43 18.28
CA LEU A 63 1.18 10.46 17.21
C LEU A 63 1.23 9.13 16.46
N LEU A 64 1.03 9.18 15.15
CA LEU A 64 1.32 8.08 14.23
C LEU A 64 2.76 8.23 13.73
N SER A 65 3.53 7.14 13.80
CA SER A 65 4.89 7.04 13.27
C SER A 65 4.99 5.84 12.33
N LEU A 66 5.70 6.00 11.21
CA LEU A 66 5.94 4.92 10.24
C LEU A 66 7.15 5.22 9.37
N ASN A 67 7.62 4.19 8.66
CA ASN A 67 8.63 4.31 7.61
C ASN A 67 8.01 4.12 6.23
N LEU A 68 8.11 5.14 5.39
CA LEU A 68 7.54 5.16 4.05
C LEU A 68 8.62 4.88 2.99
N THR A 69 8.38 3.90 2.13
CA THR A 69 9.20 3.61 0.95
C THR A 69 8.31 3.44 -0.27
N GLY A 70 8.90 3.51 -1.46
CA GLY A 70 8.17 3.36 -2.71
C GLY A 70 8.96 2.67 -3.81
N ARG A 71 8.23 1.97 -4.67
CA ARG A 71 8.74 1.42 -5.92
C ARG A 71 8.29 2.29 -7.08
N LYS A 72 9.25 2.70 -7.92
CA LYS A 72 8.94 3.47 -9.14
C LYS A 72 8.06 2.65 -10.08
N GLY A 73 7.18 3.37 -10.77
CA GLY A 73 6.57 2.90 -12.00
C GLY A 73 6.45 4.04 -13.00
N LYS A 74 6.66 3.76 -14.29
CA LYS A 74 6.81 4.78 -15.35
C LYS A 74 7.84 5.86 -14.99
N GLY A 75 8.97 5.46 -14.40
CA GLY A 75 10.08 6.35 -14.04
C GLY A 75 9.84 7.31 -12.86
N ALA A 76 8.69 7.25 -12.18
CA ALA A 76 8.38 8.12 -11.04
C ALA A 76 7.92 7.32 -9.82
N PHE A 77 8.22 7.85 -8.64
CA PHE A 77 7.80 7.27 -7.37
C PHE A 77 6.32 7.56 -7.07
N PRO A 78 5.68 6.72 -6.24
CA PRO A 78 4.35 7.00 -5.71
C PRO A 78 4.36 8.24 -4.81
N ARG A 79 3.25 8.96 -4.82
CA ARG A 79 2.95 10.13 -3.99
C ARG A 79 1.81 9.79 -3.06
N ILE A 80 2.01 10.03 -1.78
CA ILE A 80 1.09 9.63 -0.72
C ILE A 80 0.52 10.86 -0.05
N ARG A 81 -0.79 10.83 0.17
CA ARG A 81 -1.55 11.82 0.94
C ARG A 81 -2.09 11.18 2.20
N PHE A 82 -1.90 11.88 3.31
CA PHE A 82 -2.48 11.59 4.61
C PHE A 82 -3.49 12.70 4.92
N SER A 83 -4.75 12.34 5.12
CA SER A 83 -5.83 13.30 5.38
C SER A 83 -6.75 12.85 6.50
N GLN A 84 -7.19 13.80 7.31
CA GLN A 84 -8.10 13.58 8.45
C GLN A 84 -9.13 14.70 8.45
N ASN A 85 -10.42 14.39 8.61
CA ASN A 85 -11.49 15.39 8.58
C ASN A 85 -11.45 16.33 7.35
N SER A 86 -11.18 15.77 6.16
CA SER A 86 -10.99 16.53 4.90
C SER A 86 -9.77 17.47 4.84
N HIS A 87 -8.96 17.54 5.91
CA HIS A 87 -7.72 18.31 5.93
C HIS A 87 -6.52 17.42 5.59
N ILE A 88 -5.64 17.93 4.72
CA ILE A 88 -4.37 17.27 4.42
C ILE A 88 -3.43 17.47 5.59
N LYS A 89 -3.04 16.38 6.26
CA LYS A 89 -2.06 16.38 7.35
C LYS A 89 -0.63 16.30 6.80
N LYS A 90 -0.42 15.51 5.75
CA LYS A 90 0.89 15.36 5.09
C LYS A 90 0.68 14.90 3.64
N GLU A 91 1.52 15.39 2.73
CA GLU A 91 1.60 14.87 1.37
C GLU A 91 3.07 14.85 0.95
N LEU A 92 3.54 13.73 0.40
CA LEU A 92 4.93 13.58 -0.04
C LEU A 92 5.09 12.55 -1.14
N ASP A 93 6.12 12.73 -1.96
CA ASP A 93 6.64 11.69 -2.84
C ASP A 93 7.47 10.69 -2.02
N THR A 94 7.30 9.41 -2.31
CA THR A 94 8.11 8.34 -1.72
C THR A 94 9.49 8.25 -2.39
N SER A 95 10.37 7.43 -1.83
CA SER A 95 11.66 7.09 -2.43
C SER A 95 12.02 5.62 -2.23
N ASP A 96 13.10 5.18 -2.86
CA ASP A 96 13.71 3.86 -2.61
C ASP A 96 14.41 3.78 -1.25
N GLN A 97 14.66 4.93 -0.61
CA GLN A 97 15.08 5.03 0.78
C GLN A 97 13.88 5.21 1.72
N ALA A 98 14.02 4.73 2.94
CA ALA A 98 13.01 4.88 3.97
C ALA A 98 12.92 6.34 4.44
N ILE A 99 11.70 6.88 4.42
CA ILE A 99 11.37 8.20 4.93
C ILE A 99 10.62 8.00 6.24
N ASN A 100 11.17 8.49 7.36
CA ASN A 100 10.43 8.49 8.62
C ASN A 100 9.32 9.55 8.56
N VAL A 101 8.08 9.12 8.80
CA VAL A 101 6.90 9.97 8.75
C VAL A 101 6.26 9.98 10.13
N GLN A 102 6.01 11.18 10.65
CA GLN A 102 5.33 11.42 11.90
C GLN A 102 4.13 12.34 11.67
N ILE A 103 2.95 11.93 12.13
CA ILE A 103 1.69 12.62 11.89
C ILE A 103 0.93 12.73 13.20
N PRO A 104 0.69 13.96 13.72
CA PRO A 104 -0.22 14.13 14.83
C PRO A 104 -1.65 13.82 14.38
N LEU A 105 -2.32 12.94 15.12
CA LEU A 105 -3.69 12.51 14.85
C LEU A 105 -4.65 13.07 15.87
N GLU A 106 -5.79 13.55 15.39
CA GLU A 106 -6.99 13.78 16.19
C GLU A 106 -7.73 12.46 16.46
N ASN A 107 -8.74 12.49 17.33
CA ASN A 107 -9.65 11.36 17.55
C ASN A 107 -10.66 11.19 16.40
N SER A 108 -10.16 10.97 15.19
CA SER A 108 -10.94 10.72 13.99
C SER A 108 -10.15 9.88 12.98
N PRO A 109 -10.80 9.23 12.01
CA PRO A 109 -10.09 8.38 11.05
C PRO A 109 -9.10 9.15 10.17
N LEU A 110 -7.90 8.60 10.02
CA LEU A 110 -6.91 9.04 9.06
C LEU A 110 -7.04 8.23 7.77
N THR A 111 -7.24 8.92 6.66
CA THR A 111 -7.25 8.35 5.32
C THR A 111 -5.85 8.47 4.71
N VAL A 112 -5.33 7.37 4.17
CA VAL A 112 -4.07 7.33 3.43
C VAL A 112 -4.34 6.91 2.00
N THR A 113 -3.87 7.72 1.04
CA THR A 113 -4.18 7.53 -0.37
C THR A 113 -2.92 7.67 -1.23
N LEU A 114 -2.76 6.75 -2.18
CA LEU A 114 -1.84 6.91 -3.30
C LEU A 114 -2.49 7.80 -4.35
N ILE A 115 -1.96 9.00 -4.57
CA ILE A 115 -2.63 10.00 -5.42
C ILE A 115 -2.19 9.97 -6.89
N ASN A 116 -1.09 9.28 -7.20
CA ASN A 116 -0.57 9.11 -8.56
C ASN A 116 -0.38 7.61 -8.92
N PRO A 117 -1.43 6.76 -8.84
CA PRO A 117 -1.30 5.34 -9.12
C PRO A 117 -0.83 5.13 -10.56
N TYR A 118 -0.09 4.03 -10.77
CA TYR A 118 0.32 3.61 -12.10
C TYR A 118 0.45 2.09 -12.10
N GLY A 119 -0.11 1.47 -13.13
CA GLY A 119 0.05 0.04 -13.39
C GLY A 119 -0.08 -0.25 -14.87
N LYS A 120 0.92 -0.94 -15.43
CA LYS A 120 0.90 -1.46 -16.79
C LYS A 120 1.47 -2.88 -16.81
N THR A 121 0.70 -3.82 -17.33
CA THR A 121 1.22 -5.15 -17.67
C THR A 121 2.21 -5.00 -18.82
N LEU A 122 3.46 -5.41 -18.60
CA LEU A 122 4.53 -5.32 -19.59
C LEU A 122 4.55 -6.55 -20.49
N GLU A 123 4.33 -7.73 -19.91
CA GLU A 123 4.18 -8.97 -20.65
C GLU A 123 3.12 -9.85 -19.99
N ASP A 124 2.23 -10.39 -20.81
CA ASP A 124 1.37 -11.50 -20.45
C ASP A 124 1.95 -12.77 -21.10
N ARG A 125 2.60 -13.62 -20.30
CA ARG A 125 3.14 -14.91 -20.76
C ARG A 125 2.20 -16.07 -20.42
N ASN A 126 0.89 -15.82 -20.39
CA ASN A 126 -0.10 -16.90 -20.31
C ASN A 126 0.14 -17.91 -21.45
N LEU A 127 0.47 -19.15 -21.07
CA LEU A 127 0.69 -20.26 -21.99
C LEU A 127 -0.66 -20.75 -22.50
N TYR A 128 -1.07 -20.35 -23.71
CA TYR A 128 -2.25 -20.91 -24.36
C TYR A 128 -1.93 -22.30 -24.93
N VAL A 129 -2.18 -23.35 -24.14
CA VAL A 129 -2.09 -24.74 -24.60
C VAL A 129 -3.39 -25.10 -25.32
N SER A 130 -3.39 -25.02 -26.65
CA SER A 130 -4.57 -25.34 -27.47
C SER A 130 -4.62 -26.79 -27.95
N ASP A 131 -3.55 -27.58 -27.79
CA ASP A 131 -3.46 -28.90 -28.41
C ASP A 131 -2.62 -29.89 -27.57
N LEU A 132 -3.26 -30.52 -26.59
CA LEU A 132 -2.68 -31.63 -25.84
C LEU A 132 -3.08 -32.95 -26.52
N SER A 133 -2.12 -33.61 -27.17
CA SER A 133 -2.31 -34.98 -27.64
C SER A 133 -1.42 -35.94 -26.86
N TRP A 134 -2.02 -37.02 -26.37
CA TRP A 134 -1.34 -38.06 -25.62
C TRP A 134 -0.93 -39.19 -26.57
N ARG A 135 0.35 -39.58 -26.55
CA ARG A 135 0.83 -40.79 -27.23
C ARG A 135 1.11 -41.87 -26.19
N GLN A 136 0.30 -42.93 -26.20
CA GLN A 136 0.54 -44.11 -25.38
C GLN A 136 1.68 -44.92 -26.01
N LYS A 137 2.82 -45.05 -25.31
CA LYS A 137 3.90 -45.95 -25.71
C LYS A 137 3.44 -47.40 -25.52
N ARG A 138 3.53 -48.20 -26.58
CA ARG A 138 3.55 -49.67 -26.51
C ARG A 138 4.98 -50.14 -26.36
#